data_AF-A0A935SK81-F1
#
_entry.id   AF-A0A935SK81-F1
#
_cell.length_a   1.000
_cell.length_b   1.000
_cell.length_c   1.000
_cell.angle_alpha   90.00
_cell.angle_beta   90.00
_cell.angle_gamma   90.00
#
_symmetry.space_group_name_H-M   'P 1'
#
loop_
_entity.id
_entity.type
_entity.pdbx_description
1 polymer ?
#
loop_
_entity_poly.entity_id
_entity_poly.type
_entity_poly.pdbx_seq_one_letter_code
_entity_poly.pdbx_strand_id
1 'polypeptide(L)'
;MRRLSTVNFQINKTDYVPKYNPEPRPSATTVISPDNAKLFYTATADLWSADIDGTNRKMIYDGTDKDNKEFIQALAIDFNGRKIYVAKENGIFVMNLDGTQEKKLSSLIAGENLNVHINNGLFTPLLKVDNGKLFLSTHTNSNQPRKFRLWSLNTSGTGWKKLFEATDPGKGSVFSFDILPGSKIFYNLFQDLPNSSISLVGRMNLDGTSRKDYFSTKNSVPHIIVAMPKAFN
;
A
#
# COMPACT_ATOMS: atom_id res chain seq x y z
N MET A 1 -22.42 -7.18 23.38
CA MET A 1 -22.25 -6.07 22.41
C MET A 1 -20.94 -5.35 22.76
N ARG A 2 -19.82 -5.66 22.09
CA ARG A 2 -18.53 -4.98 22.35
C ARG A 2 -18.54 -3.63 21.65
N ARG A 3 -18.39 -2.54 22.41
CA ARG A 3 -18.16 -1.19 21.85
C ARG A 3 -16.79 -1.19 21.18
N LEU A 4 -16.75 -0.82 19.90
CA LEU A 4 -15.49 -0.44 19.25
C LEU A 4 -15.10 0.93 19.78
N SER A 5 -14.01 1.01 20.52
CA SER A 5 -13.39 2.28 20.91
C SER A 5 -12.56 2.79 19.72
N THR A 6 -12.87 4.00 19.26
CA THR A 6 -12.00 4.74 18.34
C THR A 6 -10.72 5.10 19.10
N VAL A 7 -9.59 4.47 18.75
CA VAL A 7 -8.28 4.86 19.28
C VAL A 7 -7.78 6.03 18.43
N ASN A 8 -7.75 7.22 19.01
CA ASN A 8 -7.10 8.37 18.39
C ASN A 8 -5.59 8.27 18.64
N PHE A 9 -4.82 7.97 17.60
CA PHE A 9 -3.36 8.03 17.67
C PHE A 9 -2.91 9.50 17.54
N GLN A 10 -2.50 10.11 18.65
CA GLN A 10 -1.66 11.31 18.61
C GLN A 10 -0.21 10.87 18.77
N ILE A 11 0.54 10.87 17.68
CA ILE A 11 2.00 10.73 17.75
C ILE A 11 2.54 12.06 18.27
N ASN A 12 3.02 12.09 19.51
CA ASN A 12 3.66 13.27 20.07
C ASN A 12 4.87 13.67 19.22
N LYS A 13 4.85 14.91 18.73
CA LYS A 13 5.83 15.48 17.79
C LYS A 13 7.26 15.57 18.36
N THR A 14 7.46 15.28 19.64
CA THR A 14 8.68 15.56 20.41
C THR A 14 9.65 14.39 20.56
N ASP A 15 9.25 13.14 20.28
CA ASP A 15 10.08 11.98 20.65
C ASP A 15 11.09 11.53 19.58
N TYR A 16 11.12 12.18 18.42
CA TYR A 16 12.23 12.08 17.46
C TYR A 16 12.10 13.20 16.42
N VAL A 17 12.89 14.27 16.55
CA VAL A 17 13.17 15.19 15.43
C VAL A 17 14.61 14.89 15.00
N PRO A 18 14.84 13.93 14.08
CA PRO A 18 16.14 13.88 13.42
C PRO A 18 16.33 15.24 12.75
N LYS A 19 17.52 15.86 12.89
CA LYS A 19 17.84 17.15 12.28
C LYS A 19 17.25 17.20 10.88
N TYR A 20 16.20 18.01 10.74
CA TYR A 20 15.26 17.93 9.64
C TYR A 20 15.93 18.44 8.36
N ASN A 21 16.31 17.53 7.48
CA ASN A 21 16.53 17.86 6.08
C ASN A 21 15.13 18.06 5.47
N PRO A 22 14.78 19.25 4.97
CA PRO A 22 13.40 19.60 4.59
C PRO A 22 12.89 18.89 3.32
N GLU A 23 13.51 17.80 2.85
CA GLU A 23 12.90 16.98 1.82
C GLU A 23 11.82 16.08 2.44
N PRO A 24 10.53 16.35 2.18
CA PRO A 24 9.46 15.54 2.75
C PRO A 24 9.41 14.21 2.01
N ARG A 25 9.78 13.09 2.64
CA ARG A 25 9.46 11.76 2.08
C ARG A 25 8.96 10.74 3.12
N PRO A 26 7.94 11.02 3.93
CA PRO A 26 7.30 9.97 4.69
C PRO A 26 6.31 9.24 3.79
N SER A 27 6.78 8.29 2.97
CA SER A 27 5.93 7.14 2.62
C SER A 27 5.95 6.21 3.83
N ALA A 28 5.13 6.55 4.82
CA ALA A 28 4.86 5.67 5.95
C ALA A 28 3.76 4.70 5.53
N THR A 29 4.13 3.48 5.17
CA THR A 29 3.18 2.36 5.12
C THR A 29 3.16 1.71 6.50
N THR A 30 2.00 1.22 6.94
CA THR A 30 1.83 0.60 8.25
C THR A 30 0.99 -0.66 8.13
N VAL A 31 1.40 -1.70 8.84
CA VAL A 31 0.70 -2.99 8.93
C VAL A 31 0.56 -3.37 10.40
N ILE A 32 -0.64 -3.69 10.84
CA ILE A 32 -0.92 -4.15 12.22
C ILE A 32 -0.96 -5.69 12.21
N SER A 33 -0.40 -6.32 13.24
CA SER A 33 -0.47 -7.77 13.39
C SER A 33 -1.90 -8.25 13.69
N PRO A 34 -2.28 -9.48 13.30
CA PRO A 34 -3.67 -9.96 13.46
C PRO A 34 -4.15 -10.04 14.91
N ASP A 35 -3.22 -10.19 15.85
CA ASP A 35 -3.47 -10.17 17.29
C ASP A 35 -3.54 -8.75 17.90
N ASN A 36 -3.36 -7.71 17.09
CA ASN A 36 -3.25 -6.30 17.48
C ASN A 36 -2.13 -6.02 18.50
N ALA A 37 -1.14 -6.89 18.63
CA ALA A 37 -0.02 -6.71 19.56
C ALA A 37 1.06 -5.78 19.00
N LYS A 38 1.28 -5.82 17.68
CA LYS A 38 2.38 -5.13 17.01
C LYS A 38 1.93 -4.31 15.82
N LEU A 39 2.68 -3.25 15.55
CA LEU A 39 2.61 -2.48 14.32
C LEU A 39 3.99 -2.52 13.64
N PHE A 40 3.97 -2.67 12.32
CA PHE A 40 5.14 -2.59 11.46
C PHE A 40 4.99 -1.37 10.58
N TYR A 41 6.03 -0.57 10.44
CA TYR A 41 5.94 0.70 9.72
C TYR A 41 7.24 1.07 9.06
N THR A 42 7.14 1.79 7.94
CA THR A 42 8.31 2.39 7.31
C THR A 42 8.51 3.82 7.82
N ALA A 43 9.76 4.18 8.04
CA ALA A 43 10.18 5.54 8.35
C ALA A 43 11.44 5.81 7.53
N THR A 44 11.44 6.88 6.74
CA THR A 44 12.49 7.17 5.74
C THR A 44 12.73 5.97 4.80
N ALA A 45 13.83 5.24 4.94
CA ALA A 45 14.16 4.04 4.19
C ALA A 45 14.07 2.74 5.02
N ASP A 46 13.82 2.88 6.32
CA ASP A 46 13.91 1.80 7.29
C ASP A 46 12.57 1.11 7.50
N LEU A 47 12.62 -0.15 7.91
CA LEU A 47 11.47 -0.87 8.44
C LEU A 47 11.61 -1.03 9.94
N TRP A 48 10.56 -0.66 10.65
CA TRP A 48 10.48 -0.74 12.10
C TRP A 48 9.31 -1.61 12.53
N SER A 49 9.42 -2.14 13.73
CA SER A 49 8.32 -2.74 14.49
C SER A 49 8.20 -2.04 15.84
N ALA A 50 7.00 -1.99 16.38
CA ALA A 50 6.70 -1.52 17.72
C ALA A 50 5.50 -2.30 18.27
N ASP A 51 5.27 -2.22 19.58
CA ASP A 51 3.98 -2.62 20.14
C ASP A 51 2.90 -1.60 19.72
N ILE A 52 1.62 -1.98 19.80
CA ILE A 52 0.53 -1.14 19.26
C ILE A 52 0.39 0.23 19.94
N ASP A 53 0.91 0.36 21.17
CA ASP A 53 0.99 1.61 21.94
C ASP A 53 2.23 2.46 21.58
N GLY A 54 3.07 1.98 20.65
CA GLY A 54 4.28 2.64 20.18
C GLY A 54 5.54 2.37 21.02
N THR A 55 5.45 1.54 22.07
CA THR A 55 6.60 1.09 22.88
C THR A 55 7.38 -0.03 22.19
N ASN A 56 8.53 -0.43 22.78
CA ASN A 56 9.37 -1.53 22.31
C ASN A 56 9.75 -1.46 20.82
N ARG A 57 10.11 -0.25 20.37
CA ARG A 57 10.52 0.00 18.98
C ARG A 57 11.78 -0.78 18.65
N LYS A 58 11.76 -1.51 17.54
CA LYS A 58 12.89 -2.28 17.03
C LYS A 58 13.00 -2.08 15.53
N MET A 59 14.18 -1.69 15.06
CA MET A 59 14.51 -1.69 13.64
C MET A 59 14.59 -3.13 13.15
N ILE A 60 13.87 -3.41 12.07
CA ILE A 60 13.84 -4.70 11.37
C ILE A 60 14.79 -4.65 10.17
N TYR A 61 14.84 -3.51 9.48
CA TYR A 61 15.67 -3.32 8.31
C TYR A 61 16.22 -1.89 8.27
N ASP A 62 17.54 -1.76 8.12
CA ASP A 62 18.23 -0.50 7.89
C ASP A 62 18.37 -0.28 6.38
N GLY A 63 17.61 0.68 5.85
CA GLY A 63 17.68 1.06 4.44
C GLY A 63 18.68 2.17 4.15
N THR A 64 19.25 2.78 5.20
CA THR A 64 20.12 3.94 5.10
C THR A 64 21.61 3.59 5.01
N ASP A 65 22.02 2.45 5.56
CA ASP A 65 23.41 1.95 5.55
C ASP A 65 23.83 1.32 4.20
N LYS A 66 22.95 1.32 3.20
CA LYS A 66 23.28 0.85 1.85
C LYS A 66 23.75 2.02 1.00
N ASP A 67 24.89 1.85 0.32
CA ASP A 67 25.49 2.83 -0.60
C ASP A 67 24.49 3.41 -1.62
N ASN A 68 23.41 2.67 -1.89
CA ASN A 68 22.23 3.15 -2.59
C ASN A 68 21.04 3.13 -1.62
N LYS A 69 20.57 4.32 -1.20
CA LYS A 69 19.37 4.48 -0.37
C LYS A 69 18.14 3.96 -1.11
N GLU A 70 17.81 2.68 -0.90
CA GLU A 70 16.63 2.07 -1.47
C GLU A 70 15.44 2.26 -0.52
N PHE A 71 14.53 3.16 -0.89
CA PHE A 71 13.33 3.42 -0.11
C PHE A 71 12.30 2.29 -0.25
N ILE A 72 11.72 1.87 0.87
CA ILE A 72 10.54 1.00 0.88
C ILE A 72 9.33 1.85 0.48
N GLN A 73 8.77 1.56 -0.69
CA GLN A 73 7.61 2.26 -1.24
C GLN A 73 6.28 1.64 -0.77
N ALA A 74 6.27 0.32 -0.55
CA ALA A 74 5.10 -0.40 -0.04
C ALA A 74 5.51 -1.63 0.79
N LEU A 75 4.65 -2.05 1.72
CA LEU A 75 4.89 -3.13 2.67
C LEU A 75 3.68 -4.06 2.72
N ALA A 76 3.93 -5.37 2.73
CA ALA A 76 2.96 -6.39 3.09
C ALA A 76 3.61 -7.43 4.01
N ILE A 77 2.84 -7.99 4.93
CA ILE A 77 3.32 -9.02 5.86
C ILE A 77 2.42 -10.23 5.78
N ASP A 78 3.03 -11.39 5.53
CA ASP A 78 2.37 -12.69 5.68
C ASP A 78 2.75 -13.24 7.06
N PHE A 79 1.85 -13.06 8.02
CA PHE A 79 2.04 -13.51 9.40
C PHE A 79 2.07 -15.03 9.52
N ASN A 80 1.36 -15.75 8.65
CA ASN A 80 1.33 -17.22 8.65
C ASN A 80 2.63 -17.78 8.05
N GLY A 81 3.04 -17.23 6.90
CA GLY A 81 4.31 -17.57 6.25
C GLY A 81 5.55 -17.01 6.95
N ARG A 82 5.36 -16.13 7.94
CA ARG A 82 6.43 -15.39 8.65
C ARG A 82 7.37 -14.66 7.69
N LYS A 83 6.80 -13.95 6.72
CA LYS A 83 7.53 -13.19 5.71
C LYS A 83 7.09 -11.73 5.65
N ILE A 84 8.05 -10.88 5.37
CA ILE A 84 7.85 -9.47 5.01
C ILE A 84 8.11 -9.34 3.51
N TYR A 85 7.22 -8.67 2.81
CA TYR A 85 7.37 -8.29 1.42
C TYR A 85 7.46 -6.78 1.33
N VAL A 86 8.46 -6.28 0.63
CA VAL A 86 8.63 -4.85 0.39
C VAL A 86 8.73 -4.56 -1.10
N ALA A 87 8.10 -3.49 -1.53
CA ALA A 87 8.27 -2.93 -2.87
C ALA A 87 9.26 -1.78 -2.80
N LYS A 88 10.30 -1.83 -3.63
CA LYS A 88 11.35 -0.82 -3.78
C LYS A 88 11.45 -0.44 -5.25
N GLU A 89 12.12 0.68 -5.56
CA GLU A 89 12.21 1.22 -6.93
C GLU A 89 12.63 0.20 -8.00
N ASN A 90 13.46 -0.78 -7.65
CA ASN A 90 13.99 -1.78 -8.57
C ASN A 90 13.29 -3.16 -8.50
N GLY A 91 12.28 -3.36 -7.65
CA GLY A 91 11.60 -4.65 -7.55
C GLY A 91 10.85 -4.93 -6.26
N ILE A 92 10.40 -6.18 -6.15
CA ILE A 92 9.82 -6.75 -4.94
C ILE A 92 10.86 -7.62 -4.25
N PHE A 93 10.96 -7.47 -2.93
CA PHE A 93 11.88 -8.20 -2.08
C PHE A 93 11.11 -8.93 -1.00
N VAL A 94 11.70 -10.01 -0.49
CA VAL A 94 11.18 -10.75 0.65
C VAL A 94 12.28 -10.92 1.69
N MET A 95 11.89 -10.88 2.96
CA MET A 95 12.75 -11.17 4.10
C MET A 95 11.96 -11.93 5.18
N ASN A 96 12.65 -12.46 6.17
CA ASN A 96 12.05 -13.01 7.38
C ASN A 96 11.40 -11.88 8.22
N LEU A 97 10.48 -12.21 9.14
CA LEU A 97 9.86 -11.21 10.05
C LEU A 97 10.86 -10.44 10.92
N ASP A 98 12.06 -10.98 11.13
CA ASP A 98 13.15 -10.33 11.86
C ASP A 98 14.07 -9.48 10.97
N GLY A 99 13.75 -9.38 9.67
CA GLY A 99 14.51 -8.59 8.68
C GLY A 99 15.65 -9.34 8.00
N THR A 100 15.95 -10.57 8.45
CA THR A 100 17.06 -11.36 7.88
C THR A 100 16.70 -11.99 6.54
N GLN A 101 17.73 -12.42 5.81
CA GLN A 101 17.61 -13.13 4.52
C GLN A 101 16.80 -12.37 3.47
N GLU A 102 17.01 -11.05 3.41
CA GLU A 102 16.47 -10.27 2.31
C GLU A 102 16.96 -10.82 0.97
N LYS A 103 16.02 -11.04 0.05
CA LYS A 103 16.34 -11.36 -1.34
C LYS A 103 15.35 -10.71 -2.28
N LYS A 104 15.81 -10.37 -3.48
CA LYS A 104 14.95 -9.93 -4.57
C LYS A 104 14.08 -11.09 -5.04
N LEU A 105 12.77 -10.90 -5.04
CA LEU A 105 11.80 -11.85 -5.60
C LEU A 105 11.57 -11.63 -7.07
N SER A 106 11.43 -10.38 -7.48
CA SER A 106 11.07 -10.04 -8.85
C SER A 106 11.49 -8.60 -9.17
N SER A 107 11.91 -8.35 -10.41
CA SER A 107 12.00 -6.99 -10.92
C SER A 107 10.58 -6.44 -11.18
N LEU A 108 10.44 -5.12 -11.15
CA LEU A 108 9.21 -4.49 -11.63
C LEU A 108 9.02 -4.76 -13.13
N ILE A 109 7.76 -4.75 -13.56
CA ILE A 109 7.42 -4.84 -14.98
C ILE A 109 7.94 -3.59 -15.69
N ALA A 110 8.52 -3.76 -16.88
CA ALA A 110 9.06 -2.66 -17.66
C ALA A 110 8.01 -1.57 -17.90
N GLY A 111 8.37 -0.32 -17.58
CA GLY A 111 7.48 0.84 -17.72
C GLY A 111 6.56 1.12 -16.52
N GLU A 112 6.57 0.26 -15.49
CA GLU A 112 5.94 0.55 -14.20
C GLU A 112 6.84 1.40 -13.31
N ASN A 113 6.22 2.17 -12.42
CA ASN A 113 6.89 2.90 -11.37
C ASN A 113 6.15 2.81 -10.03
N LEU A 114 6.92 2.87 -8.96
CA LEU A 114 6.49 3.00 -7.57
C LEU A 114 6.75 4.40 -7.00
N ASN A 115 7.37 5.30 -7.76
CA ASN A 115 7.77 6.62 -7.30
C ASN A 115 6.59 7.40 -6.78
N VAL A 116 6.74 7.89 -5.56
CA VAL A 116 5.66 8.59 -4.86
C VAL A 116 5.50 10.02 -5.35
N HIS A 117 6.56 10.61 -5.91
CA HIS A 117 6.56 11.96 -6.44
C HIS A 117 6.04 11.98 -7.87
N ILE A 118 4.79 12.38 -8.01
CA ILE A 118 4.20 12.76 -9.28
C ILE A 118 4.07 14.28 -9.25
N ASN A 119 4.37 14.97 -10.36
CA ASN A 119 4.57 16.42 -10.48
C ASN A 119 3.50 17.38 -9.89
N ASN A 120 2.43 16.90 -9.23
CA ASN A 120 1.46 17.65 -8.42
C ASN A 120 0.64 16.74 -7.46
N GLY A 121 1.16 15.58 -7.04
CA GLY A 121 0.44 14.67 -6.13
C GLY A 121 1.31 13.52 -5.64
N LEU A 122 0.96 12.95 -4.49
CA LEU A 122 1.65 11.78 -3.93
C LEU A 122 0.90 10.50 -4.33
N PHE A 123 1.55 9.59 -5.07
CA PHE A 123 1.04 8.23 -5.25
C PHE A 123 1.69 7.31 -4.23
N THR A 124 0.92 6.71 -3.33
CA THR A 124 1.45 5.71 -2.42
C THR A 124 1.13 4.32 -2.99
N PRO A 125 2.11 3.57 -3.51
CA PRO A 125 1.83 2.20 -3.91
C PRO A 125 1.40 1.39 -2.69
N LEU A 126 0.44 0.50 -2.90
CA LEU A 126 -0.04 -0.45 -1.91
C LEU A 126 0.41 -1.84 -2.31
N LEU A 127 0.96 -2.56 -1.35
CA LEU A 127 1.32 -3.97 -1.46
C LEU A 127 0.48 -4.73 -0.45
N LYS A 128 -0.14 -5.84 -0.88
CA LYS A 128 -0.89 -6.75 -0.01
C LYS A 128 -0.50 -8.18 -0.34
N VAL A 129 -0.62 -9.08 0.63
CA VAL A 129 -0.38 -10.52 0.45
C VAL A 129 -1.61 -11.29 0.90
N ASP A 130 -2.04 -12.26 0.10
CA ASP A 130 -3.13 -13.18 0.42
C ASP A 130 -2.95 -14.49 -0.36
N ASN A 131 -3.14 -15.63 0.31
CA ASN A 131 -3.16 -16.96 -0.31
C ASN A 131 -2.02 -17.23 -1.30
N GLY A 132 -0.77 -16.94 -0.90
CA GLY A 132 0.41 -17.17 -1.74
C GLY A 132 0.55 -16.21 -2.93
N LYS A 133 -0.21 -15.11 -2.96
CA LYS A 133 -0.11 -14.05 -3.97
C LYS A 133 0.15 -12.69 -3.33
N LEU A 134 0.92 -11.89 -4.05
CA LEU A 134 1.14 -10.48 -3.82
C LEU A 134 0.26 -9.67 -4.76
N PHE A 135 -0.28 -8.57 -4.26
CA PHE A 135 -1.08 -7.62 -5.01
C PHE A 135 -0.43 -6.25 -4.88
N LEU A 136 -0.11 -5.63 -6.00
CA LEU A 136 0.65 -4.38 -6.03
C LEU A 136 -0.07 -3.35 -6.91
N SER A 137 -0.31 -2.16 -6.36
CA SER A 137 -0.71 -1.02 -7.18
C SER A 137 0.52 -0.25 -7.69
N THR A 138 0.53 0.06 -8.97
CA THR A 138 1.60 0.83 -9.63
C THR A 138 1.02 1.93 -10.50
N HIS A 139 1.88 2.78 -11.07
CA HIS A 139 1.52 3.65 -12.17
C HIS A 139 2.55 3.63 -13.31
N THR A 140 2.19 4.19 -14.48
CA THR A 140 3.12 4.39 -15.60
C THR A 140 3.97 5.64 -15.45
N ASN A 141 5.19 5.56 -15.99
CA ASN A 141 6.23 6.61 -15.98
C ASN A 141 5.99 7.84 -16.87
N SER A 142 4.82 7.99 -17.51
CA SER A 142 4.68 8.95 -18.60
C SER A 142 4.15 10.31 -18.16
N ASN A 143 4.63 11.35 -18.84
CA ASN A 143 3.88 12.58 -19.09
C ASN A 143 2.44 12.20 -19.47
N GLN A 144 1.47 12.91 -18.93
CA GLN A 144 0.04 12.55 -18.93
C GLN A 144 -0.47 12.03 -20.30
N PRO A 145 -1.41 11.07 -20.32
CA PRO A 145 -2.16 10.53 -19.17
C PRO A 145 -1.43 9.41 -18.43
N ARG A 146 -1.58 9.38 -17.09
CA ARG A 146 -0.99 8.31 -16.26
C ARG A 146 -1.92 7.10 -16.28
N LYS A 147 -1.40 5.90 -16.00
CA LYS A 147 -2.22 4.70 -15.86
C LYS A 147 -2.00 4.10 -14.48
N PHE A 148 -3.03 3.98 -13.65
CA PHE A 148 -2.98 3.15 -12.46
C PHE A 148 -3.21 1.71 -12.85
N ARG A 149 -2.45 0.82 -12.23
CA ARG A 149 -2.58 -0.61 -12.48
C ARG A 149 -2.59 -1.35 -11.16
N LEU A 150 -3.39 -2.40 -11.10
CA LEU A 150 -3.30 -3.42 -10.05
C LEU A 150 -2.74 -4.68 -10.69
N TRP A 151 -1.69 -5.20 -10.08
CA TRP A 151 -1.01 -6.40 -10.50
C TRP A 151 -1.13 -7.48 -9.43
N SER A 152 -1.12 -8.74 -9.86
CA SER A 152 -0.86 -9.88 -8.98
C SER A 152 0.45 -10.59 -9.37
N LEU A 153 1.14 -11.14 -8.38
CA LEU A 153 2.36 -11.92 -8.52
C LEU A 153 2.33 -13.09 -7.52
N ASN A 154 2.88 -14.25 -7.84
CA ASN A 154 3.02 -15.32 -6.84
C ASN A 154 4.07 -14.92 -5.79
N THR A 155 3.95 -15.39 -4.54
CA THR A 155 4.97 -15.14 -3.49
C THR A 155 6.33 -15.76 -3.80
N SER A 156 6.42 -16.63 -4.81
CA SER A 156 7.66 -17.12 -5.41
C SER A 156 8.39 -16.11 -6.31
N GLY A 157 7.76 -14.98 -6.66
CA GLY A 157 8.31 -13.97 -7.56
C GLY A 157 7.98 -14.17 -9.05
N THR A 158 7.12 -15.14 -9.39
CA THR A 158 6.73 -15.46 -10.77
C THR A 158 5.25 -15.19 -11.04
N GLY A 159 4.86 -15.16 -12.32
CA GLY A 159 3.44 -15.13 -12.71
C GLY A 159 2.76 -13.76 -12.58
N TRP A 160 3.46 -12.69 -12.96
CA TRP A 160 2.86 -11.36 -13.08
C TRP A 160 1.59 -11.39 -13.93
N LYS A 161 0.50 -10.84 -13.41
CA LYS A 161 -0.78 -10.70 -14.12
C LYS A 161 -1.41 -9.35 -13.80
N LYS A 162 -1.81 -8.62 -14.84
CA LYS A 162 -2.57 -7.37 -14.67
C LYS A 162 -4.01 -7.71 -14.33
N LEU A 163 -4.52 -7.15 -13.23
CA LEU A 163 -5.90 -7.34 -12.79
C LEU A 163 -6.78 -6.14 -13.16
N PHE A 164 -6.21 -4.94 -13.12
CA PHE A 164 -6.92 -3.69 -13.35
C PHE A 164 -6.00 -2.66 -14.01
N GLU A 165 -6.58 -1.84 -14.88
CA GLU A 165 -5.96 -0.63 -15.42
C GLU A 165 -7.01 0.48 -15.47
N ALA A 166 -6.63 1.69 -15.06
CA ALA A 166 -7.42 2.89 -15.25
C ALA A 166 -6.53 4.06 -15.65
N THR A 167 -7.03 4.89 -16.55
CA THR A 167 -6.34 6.07 -17.04
C THR A 167 -6.65 7.27 -16.15
N ASP A 168 -5.60 7.88 -15.61
CA ASP A 168 -5.64 9.13 -14.86
C ASP A 168 -5.38 10.32 -15.79
N PRO A 169 -6.33 11.26 -15.90
CA PRO A 169 -6.16 12.45 -16.72
C PRO A 169 -5.18 13.47 -16.12
N GLY A 170 -4.62 13.21 -14.92
CA GLY A 170 -3.39 13.87 -14.48
C GLY A 170 -3.51 14.90 -13.36
N LYS A 171 -4.66 15.01 -12.68
CA LYS A 171 -4.90 16.05 -11.66
C LYS A 171 -4.83 15.62 -10.20
N GLY A 172 -4.49 14.36 -9.91
CA GLY A 172 -4.31 13.90 -8.51
C GLY A 172 -5.25 12.77 -8.13
N SER A 173 -5.37 11.80 -9.02
CA SER A 173 -6.15 10.61 -8.76
C SER A 173 -5.51 9.76 -7.65
N VAL A 174 -6.35 9.14 -6.83
CA VAL A 174 -5.93 8.25 -5.74
C VAL A 174 -6.49 6.86 -6.02
N PHE A 175 -5.62 5.85 -5.99
CA PHE A 175 -6.03 4.45 -6.09
C PHE A 175 -5.74 3.75 -4.76
N SER A 176 -6.74 3.11 -4.20
CA SER A 176 -6.57 2.25 -3.04
C SER A 176 -7.30 0.92 -3.24
N PHE A 177 -6.81 -0.13 -2.59
CA PHE A 177 -7.49 -1.42 -2.57
C PHE A 177 -7.25 -2.14 -1.26
N ASP A 178 -8.15 -3.06 -0.96
CA ASP A 178 -7.97 -4.02 0.12
C ASP A 178 -8.49 -5.40 -0.28
N ILE A 179 -8.03 -6.42 0.44
CA ILE A 179 -8.44 -7.81 0.25
C ILE A 179 -9.27 -8.20 1.45
N LEU A 180 -10.56 -8.45 1.22
CA LEU A 180 -11.49 -8.85 2.29
C LEU A 180 -11.57 -10.38 2.38
N PRO A 181 -12.01 -10.92 3.54
CA PRO A 181 -12.34 -12.33 3.69
C PRO A 181 -13.23 -12.84 2.55
N GLY A 182 -12.95 -14.06 2.08
CA GLY A 182 -13.61 -14.61 0.90
C GLY A 182 -12.93 -14.25 -0.43
N SER A 183 -11.65 -13.85 -0.38
CA SER A 183 -10.78 -13.74 -1.55
C SER A 183 -11.30 -12.77 -2.62
N LYS A 184 -11.72 -11.58 -2.16
CA LYS A 184 -12.19 -10.50 -3.03
C LYS A 184 -11.36 -9.26 -2.82
N ILE A 185 -11.01 -8.63 -3.94
CA ILE A 185 -10.39 -7.32 -3.97
C ILE A 185 -11.52 -6.30 -4.02
N PHE A 186 -11.48 -5.34 -3.10
CA PHE A 186 -12.27 -4.13 -3.15
C PHE A 186 -11.32 -2.98 -3.44
N TYR A 187 -11.73 -2.08 -4.32
CA TYR A 187 -10.87 -0.98 -4.73
C TYR A 187 -11.67 0.31 -4.84
N ASN A 188 -10.97 1.43 -4.65
CA ASN A 188 -11.45 2.77 -4.88
C ASN A 188 -10.47 3.48 -5.80
N LEU A 189 -10.98 4.06 -6.87
CA LEU A 189 -10.27 5.00 -7.71
C LEU A 189 -11.00 6.34 -7.63
N PHE A 190 -10.37 7.29 -6.97
CA PHE A 190 -10.76 8.70 -7.03
C PHE A 190 -10.03 9.35 -8.19
N GLN A 191 -10.74 10.06 -9.06
CA GLN A 191 -10.18 10.83 -10.15
C GLN A 191 -10.60 12.28 -10.03
N ASP A 192 -9.61 13.16 -9.99
CA ASP A 192 -9.84 14.60 -10.07
C ASP A 192 -9.83 15.05 -11.54
N LEU A 193 -10.88 15.75 -11.96
CA LEU A 193 -11.08 16.26 -13.32
C LEU A 193 -11.16 17.80 -13.27
N PRO A 194 -10.97 18.52 -14.39
CA PRO A 194 -10.94 19.97 -14.37
C PRO A 194 -12.16 20.66 -13.72
N ASN A 195 -13.35 20.06 -13.79
CA ASN A 195 -14.60 20.64 -13.30
C ASN A 195 -15.45 19.64 -12.49
N SER A 196 -14.88 18.50 -12.11
CA SER A 196 -15.61 17.44 -11.42
C SER A 196 -14.64 16.45 -10.77
N SER A 197 -15.15 15.57 -9.92
CA SER A 197 -14.41 14.40 -9.47
C SER A 197 -15.28 13.16 -9.64
N ILE A 198 -14.65 12.02 -9.88
CA ILE A 198 -15.31 10.73 -10.01
C ILE A 198 -14.73 9.80 -8.96
N SER A 199 -15.59 9.12 -8.21
CA SER A 199 -15.17 7.98 -7.39
C SER A 199 -15.75 6.71 -8.01
N LEU A 200 -14.84 5.83 -8.39
CA LEU A 200 -15.13 4.47 -8.84
C LEU A 200 -14.81 3.54 -7.67
N VAL A 201 -15.85 2.95 -7.08
CA VAL A 201 -15.67 1.86 -6.13
C VAL A 201 -15.98 0.56 -6.86
N GLY A 202 -15.17 -0.46 -6.67
CA GLY A 202 -15.41 -1.73 -7.35
C GLY A 202 -15.00 -2.92 -6.52
N ARG A 203 -15.37 -4.09 -7.02
CA ARG A 203 -14.91 -5.38 -6.49
C ARG A 203 -14.59 -6.35 -7.62
N MET A 204 -13.67 -7.26 -7.37
CA MET A 204 -13.33 -8.38 -8.27
C MET A 204 -12.80 -9.58 -7.47
N ASN A 205 -12.74 -10.74 -8.09
CA ASN A 205 -12.03 -11.90 -7.56
C ASN A 205 -10.51 -11.66 -7.59
N LEU A 206 -9.73 -12.44 -6.82
CA LEU A 206 -8.27 -12.31 -6.79
C LEU A 206 -7.57 -12.53 -8.16
N ASP A 207 -8.25 -13.19 -9.09
CA ASP A 207 -7.76 -13.39 -10.45
C ASP A 207 -8.21 -12.29 -11.43
N GLY A 208 -8.90 -11.26 -10.95
CA GLY A 208 -9.46 -10.15 -11.73
C GLY A 208 -10.80 -10.45 -12.40
N THR A 209 -11.35 -11.66 -12.25
CA THR A 209 -12.66 -12.02 -12.81
C THR A 209 -13.80 -11.44 -11.99
N SER A 210 -15.03 -11.51 -12.53
CA SER A 210 -16.25 -11.07 -11.83
C SER A 210 -16.21 -9.61 -11.36
N ARG A 211 -15.48 -8.76 -12.10
CA ARG A 211 -15.38 -7.33 -11.81
C ARG A 211 -16.76 -6.68 -11.85
N LYS A 212 -17.09 -5.94 -10.80
CA LYS A 212 -18.30 -5.11 -10.70
C LYS A 212 -17.90 -3.73 -10.21
N ASP A 213 -18.33 -2.73 -10.96
CA ASP A 213 -17.99 -1.34 -10.77
C ASP A 213 -19.24 -0.57 -10.31
N TYR A 214 -19.07 0.24 -9.28
CA TYR A 214 -20.08 1.06 -8.67
C TYR A 214 -19.62 2.51 -8.80
N PHE A 215 -20.26 3.26 -9.69
CA PHE A 215 -19.93 4.65 -9.94
C PHE A 215 -20.69 5.55 -8.98
N SER A 216 -19.98 6.49 -8.37
CA SER A 216 -20.58 7.68 -7.79
C SER A 216 -20.07 8.89 -8.57
N THR A 217 -20.99 9.57 -9.27
CA THR A 217 -20.69 10.83 -9.94
C THR A 217 -21.55 11.95 -9.34
N LYS A 218 -20.99 13.17 -9.36
CA LYS A 218 -21.53 14.50 -8.99
C LYS A 218 -21.25 15.03 -7.59
N ASN A 219 -20.63 16.21 -7.59
CA ASN A 219 -20.72 17.41 -6.74
C ASN A 219 -20.83 17.31 -5.21
N SER A 220 -20.94 16.13 -4.63
CA SER A 220 -20.97 15.91 -3.19
C SER A 220 -19.67 15.26 -2.76
N VAL A 221 -19.11 15.81 -1.68
CA VAL A 221 -17.94 15.31 -0.96
C VAL A 221 -17.93 13.77 -0.95
N PRO A 222 -16.83 13.10 -1.33
CA PRO A 222 -16.77 11.65 -1.32
C PRO A 222 -17.08 11.14 0.08
N HIS A 223 -18.28 10.57 0.26
CA HIS A 223 -18.58 9.80 1.46
C HIS A 223 -17.78 8.51 1.36
N ILE A 224 -16.85 8.30 2.30
CA ILE A 224 -16.20 7.01 2.49
C ILE A 224 -17.32 6.01 2.80
N ILE A 225 -17.68 5.19 1.82
CA ILE A 225 -18.56 4.05 2.05
C ILE A 225 -17.70 3.02 2.78
N VAL A 226 -17.68 3.09 4.11
CA VAL A 226 -17.19 1.99 4.94
C VAL A 226 -18.25 0.90 4.82
N ALA A 227 -18.01 -0.04 3.90
CA ALA A 227 -18.77 -1.28 3.86
C ALA A 227 -18.41 -2.08 5.12
N MET A 228 -19.09 -1.80 6.24
CA MET A 228 -18.98 -2.65 7.43
C MET A 228 -19.56 -4.01 7.06
N PRO A 229 -18.79 -5.12 7.19
CA PRO A 229 -19.38 -6.44 7.02
C PRO A 229 -20.55 -6.55 7.99
N LYS A 230 -21.72 -6.96 7.47
CA LYS A 230 -22.89 -7.28 8.29
C LYS A 230 -22.39 -8.26 9.35
N ALA A 231 -22.52 -7.91 10.63
CA ALA A 231 -22.06 -8.75 11.73
C ALA A 231 -22.61 -10.16 11.50
N PHE A 232 -21.72 -11.12 11.29
CA PHE A 232 -22.10 -12.53 11.29
C PHE A 232 -22.47 -12.86 12.74
N ASN A 233 -23.77 -13.06 12.97
CA ASN A 233 -24.29 -13.59 14.24
C ASN A 233 -23.92 -15.07 14.37
#